data_AF-A0A6B3J0R9-F1
#
_entry.id   AF-A0A6B3J0R9-F1
#
_cell.length_a   1.000
_cell.length_b   1.000
_cell.length_c   1.000
_cell.angle_alpha   90.00
_cell.angle_beta   90.00
_cell.angle_gamma   90.00
#
_symmetry.space_group_name_H-M   'P 1'
#
loop_
_entity.id
_entity.type
_entity.pdbx_description
1 polymer ?
#
loop_
_entity_poly.entity_id
_entity_poly.type
_entity_poly.pdbx_seq_one_letter_code
_entity_poly.pdbx_strand_id
1 'polypeptide(L)'
;MFINFKGKELELSFGLKFLRIIDKTMAMEAENISFGQGTQMLVPRLEMADVVSLSYIIEAATAHHQKAPKTEDELEVVIEEIATNYGIEEFCQDVLKELGKRAMTRNLVPDEYKEEKKTTK
;
A
#
# COMPACT_ATOMS: atom_id res chain seq x y z
N MET A 1 7.71 -7.59 -0.20
CA MET A 1 7.61 -6.81 -1.46
C MET A 1 8.59 -5.65 -1.38
N PHE A 2 9.22 -5.27 -2.48
CA PHE A 2 10.21 -4.20 -2.55
C PHE A 2 9.94 -3.28 -3.74
N ILE A 3 10.42 -2.03 -3.64
CA ILE A 3 10.47 -1.08 -4.75
C ILE A 3 11.90 -0.59 -4.93
N ASN A 4 12.24 -0.12 -6.13
CA ASN A 4 13.44 0.67 -6.32
C ASN A 4 13.13 2.16 -6.10
N PHE A 5 14.08 2.86 -5.49
CA PHE A 5 14.07 4.32 -5.41
C PHE A 5 15.51 4.83 -5.37
N LYS A 6 15.90 5.63 -6.38
CA LYS A 6 17.26 6.18 -6.51
C LYS A 6 18.35 5.10 -6.41
N GLY A 7 18.13 3.96 -7.06
CA GLY A 7 19.03 2.80 -7.07
C GLY A 7 19.11 2.03 -5.76
N LYS A 8 18.12 2.19 -4.87
CA LYS A 8 18.02 1.45 -3.62
C LYS A 8 16.74 0.65 -3.57
N GLU A 9 16.87 -0.58 -3.13
CA GLU A 9 15.75 -1.43 -2.82
C GLU A 9 15.18 -1.04 -1.45
N LEU A 10 13.92 -0.61 -1.42
CA LEU A 10 13.17 -0.28 -0.21
C LEU A 10 12.13 -1.36 0.04
N GLU A 11 12.09 -1.84 1.28
CA GLU A 11 11.06 -2.78 1.73
C GLU A 11 9.72 -2.04 1.89
N LEU A 12 8.64 -2.66 1.42
CA LEU A 12 7.29 -2.23 1.74
C LEU A 12 6.77 -3.01 2.96
N SER A 13 6.68 -2.32 4.09
CA SER A 13 6.22 -2.88 5.35
C SER A 13 4.77 -2.49 5.64
N PHE A 14 3.89 -3.49 5.76
CA PHE A 14 2.45 -3.29 5.95
C PHE A 14 2.02 -3.63 7.38
N GLY A 15 2.79 -3.14 8.35
CA GLY A 15 2.53 -3.32 9.78
C GLY A 15 1.62 -2.26 10.39
N LEU A 16 1.57 -2.19 11.72
CA LEU A 16 0.73 -1.23 12.44
C LEU A 16 1.02 0.23 12.08
N LYS A 17 2.30 0.58 11.83
CA LYS A 17 2.67 1.95 11.41
C LYS A 17 2.02 2.32 10.08
N PHE A 18 2.11 1.43 9.10
CA PHE A 18 1.46 1.58 7.79
C PHE A 18 -0.05 1.80 7.96
N LEU A 19 -0.72 0.91 8.71
CA LEU A 19 -2.17 0.98 8.95
C LEU A 19 -2.59 2.31 9.57
N ARG A 20 -1.86 2.81 10.58
CA ARG A 20 -2.18 4.09 11.23
C ARG A 20 -2.00 5.30 10.32
N ILE A 21 -0.99 5.27 9.45
CA ILE A 21 -0.76 6.35 8.48
C ILE A 21 -1.89 6.36 7.45
N ILE A 22 -2.19 5.20 6.85
CA ILE A 22 -3.27 5.07 5.86
C ILE A 22 -4.62 5.45 6.43
N ASP A 23 -4.96 4.94 7.63
CA ASP A 23 -6.23 5.24 8.28
C ASP A 23 -6.43 6.75 8.44
N LYS A 24 -5.37 7.46 8.83
CA LYS A 24 -5.38 8.91 8.96
C LYS A 24 -5.52 9.60 7.61
N THR A 25 -4.63 9.28 6.67
CA THR A 25 -4.55 9.97 5.37
C THR A 25 -5.84 9.79 4.59
N MET A 26 -6.36 8.57 4.47
CA MET A 26 -7.57 8.31 3.69
C MET A 26 -8.84 8.85 4.36
N ALA A 27 -8.91 8.89 5.69
CA ALA A 27 -10.02 9.55 6.39
C ALA A 27 -9.98 11.08 6.21
N MET A 28 -8.80 11.69 6.12
CA MET A 28 -8.68 13.14 5.85
C MET A 28 -9.12 13.51 4.43
N GLU A 29 -8.86 12.64 3.45
CA GLU A 29 -9.22 12.86 2.04
C GLU A 29 -10.72 12.66 1.76
N ALA A 30 -11.42 11.90 2.60
CA ALA A 30 -12.81 11.56 2.40
C ALA A 30 -13.71 12.25 3.42
N GLU A 31 -14.54 13.20 2.96
CA GLU A 31 -15.41 14.04 3.81
C GLU A 31 -16.33 13.24 4.77
N ASN A 32 -16.67 12.00 4.42
CA ASN A 32 -17.61 11.16 5.17
C ASN A 32 -16.98 9.93 5.84
N ILE A 33 -15.65 9.83 5.88
CA ILE A 33 -14.94 8.69 6.49
C ILE A 33 -14.29 9.15 7.80
N SER A 34 -14.62 8.46 8.89
CA SER A 34 -14.02 8.75 10.19
C SER A 34 -12.64 8.11 10.34
N PHE A 35 -11.81 8.67 11.22
CA PHE A 35 -10.61 7.99 11.72
C PHE A 35 -11.00 6.63 12.33
N GLY A 36 -10.24 5.59 12.03
CA GLY A 36 -10.58 4.18 12.31
C GLY A 36 -11.28 3.46 11.16
N GLN A 37 -11.73 4.20 10.12
CA GLN A 37 -12.37 3.64 8.92
C GLN A 37 -11.59 3.91 7.63
N GLY A 38 -10.51 4.70 7.67
CA GLY A 38 -9.74 5.06 6.47
C GLY A 38 -9.14 3.86 5.77
N THR A 39 -8.76 2.81 6.52
CA THR A 39 -8.26 1.56 5.96
C THR A 39 -9.26 0.81 5.08
N GLN A 40 -10.57 1.09 5.19
CA GLN A 40 -11.61 0.47 4.35
C GLN A 40 -11.49 0.91 2.88
N MET A 41 -10.83 2.05 2.62
CA MET A 41 -10.64 2.58 1.27
C MET A 41 -9.45 1.97 0.54
N LEU A 42 -8.60 1.18 1.22
CA LEU A 42 -7.41 0.57 0.61
C LEU A 42 -7.75 -0.31 -0.59
N VAL A 43 -8.66 -1.27 -0.39
CA VAL A 43 -9.04 -2.23 -1.42
C VAL A 43 -9.66 -1.56 -2.64
N PRO A 44 -10.77 -0.79 -2.52
CA PRO A 44 -11.42 -0.23 -3.71
C PRO A 44 -10.50 0.73 -4.49
N ARG A 45 -9.62 1.48 -3.81
CA ARG A 45 -8.67 2.38 -4.48
C ARG A 45 -7.56 1.62 -5.21
N LEU A 46 -7.05 0.54 -4.62
CA LEU A 46 -6.06 -0.33 -5.28
C LEU A 46 -6.67 -1.07 -6.48
N GLU A 47 -7.90 -1.56 -6.37
CA GLU A 47 -8.62 -2.19 -7.48
C GLU A 47 -8.87 -1.23 -8.66
N MET A 48 -9.05 0.07 -8.37
CA MET A 48 -9.19 1.12 -9.39
C MET A 48 -7.85 1.62 -9.94
N ALA A 49 -6.72 1.04 -9.52
CA ALA A 49 -5.37 1.51 -9.88
C ALA A 49 -5.16 3.01 -9.60
N ASP A 50 -5.74 3.52 -8.49
CA ASP A 50 -5.69 4.93 -8.13
C ASP A 50 -4.27 5.35 -7.72
N VAL A 51 -3.64 6.17 -8.56
CA VAL A 51 -2.23 6.59 -8.41
C VAL A 51 -1.99 7.44 -7.16
N VAL A 52 -2.96 8.29 -6.79
CA VAL A 52 -2.87 9.13 -5.57
C VAL A 52 -2.85 8.25 -4.33
N SER A 53 -3.68 7.22 -4.31
CA SER A 53 -3.76 6.27 -3.21
C SER A 53 -2.53 5.37 -3.16
N LEU A 54 -1.98 5.02 -4.33
CA LEU A 54 -0.74 4.29 -4.41
C LEU A 54 0.44 5.09 -3.84
N SER A 55 0.50 6.41 -4.06
CA SER A 55 1.55 7.25 -3.47
C SER A 55 1.47 7.27 -1.94
N TYR A 56 0.27 7.40 -1.36
CA TYR A 56 0.05 7.29 0.10
C TYR A 56 0.46 5.93 0.64
N ILE A 57 0.20 4.85 -0.10
CA ILE A 57 0.60 3.48 0.28
C ILE A 57 2.11 3.33 0.28
N ILE A 58 2.80 3.84 -0.74
CA ILE A 58 4.26 3.79 -0.83
C ILE A 58 4.89 4.59 0.32
N GLU A 59 4.42 5.81 0.56
CA GLU A 59 4.90 6.65 1.66
C GLU A 59 4.71 5.94 3.01
N ALA A 60 3.51 5.41 3.27
CA ALA A 60 3.19 4.72 4.51
C ALA A 60 4.00 3.43 4.68
N ALA A 61 4.15 2.64 3.62
CA ALA A 61 4.81 1.33 3.66
C ALA A 61 6.33 1.46 3.81
N THR A 62 6.91 2.54 3.27
CA THR A 62 8.34 2.85 3.40
C THR A 62 8.66 3.74 4.60
N ALA A 63 7.68 4.22 5.37
CA ALA A 63 7.87 5.17 6.47
C ALA A 63 8.84 4.71 7.59
N HIS A 64 9.25 3.46 7.61
CA HIS A 64 10.26 2.92 8.52
C HIS A 64 11.71 3.12 8.01
N HIS A 65 11.90 3.42 6.72
CA HIS A 65 13.18 3.76 6.14
C HIS A 65 13.53 5.24 6.35
N GLN A 66 14.79 5.51 6.73
CA GLN A 66 15.28 6.89 6.89
C GLN A 66 15.28 7.67 5.57
N LYS A 67 15.51 6.99 4.44
CA LYS A 67 15.62 7.54 3.08
C LYS A 67 14.41 7.17 2.20
N ALA A 68 13.26 6.96 2.81
CA ALA A 68 11.99 6.81 2.09
C ALA A 68 11.69 8.07 1.25
N PRO A 69 10.98 7.93 0.11
CA PRO A 69 10.41 9.08 -0.59
C PRO A 69 9.41 9.79 0.33
N LYS A 70 9.54 11.11 0.49
CA LYS A 70 8.68 11.91 1.40
C LYS A 70 8.04 13.12 0.74
N THR A 71 8.56 13.56 -0.39
CA THR A 71 8.00 14.69 -1.14
C THR A 71 7.20 14.18 -2.33
N GLU A 72 6.28 15.00 -2.83
CA GLU A 72 5.50 14.70 -4.03
C GLU A 72 6.42 14.35 -5.21
N ASP A 73 7.44 15.16 -5.49
CA ASP A 73 8.43 14.88 -6.54
C ASP A 73 9.14 13.52 -6.37
N GLU A 74 9.41 13.10 -5.14
CA GLU A 74 10.07 11.82 -4.88
C GLU A 74 9.13 10.64 -5.09
N LEU A 75 7.86 10.80 -4.68
CA LEU A 75 6.82 9.81 -4.90
C LEU A 75 6.46 9.71 -6.38
N GLU A 76 6.42 10.82 -7.11
CA GLU A 76 6.20 10.86 -8.57
C GLU A 76 7.26 10.01 -9.30
N VAL A 77 8.54 10.18 -8.97
CA VAL A 77 9.62 9.35 -9.53
C VAL A 77 9.39 7.85 -9.28
N VAL A 78 8.99 7.47 -8.07
CA VAL A 78 8.70 6.06 -7.76
C VAL A 78 7.51 5.54 -8.56
N ILE A 79 6.43 6.34 -8.65
CA ILE A 79 5.23 5.98 -9.39
C ILE A 79 5.53 5.85 -10.89
N GLU A 80 6.31 6.75 -11.48
CA GLU A 80 6.75 6.67 -12.88
C GLU A 80 7.62 5.42 -13.13
N GLU A 81 8.53 5.09 -12.20
CA GLU A 81 9.32 3.86 -12.28
C GLU A 81 8.45 2.60 -12.23
N ILE A 82 7.41 2.58 -11.39
CA ILE A 82 6.43 1.49 -11.33
C ILE A 82 5.64 1.43 -12.65
N ALA A 83 5.11 2.56 -13.12
CA ALA A 83 4.32 2.60 -14.34
C ALA A 83 5.10 2.11 -15.57
N THR A 84 6.38 2.51 -15.67
CA THR A 84 7.23 2.20 -16.83
C THR A 84 7.75 0.76 -16.83
N ASN A 85 8.12 0.24 -15.66
CA ASN A 85 8.82 -1.05 -15.56
C ASN A 85 7.92 -2.22 -15.13
N TYR A 86 6.78 -1.93 -14.50
CA TYR A 86 5.91 -2.94 -13.88
C TYR A 86 4.46 -2.86 -14.37
N GLY A 87 3.92 -1.65 -14.48
CA GLY A 87 2.49 -1.40 -14.65
C GLY A 87 1.81 -1.11 -13.30
N ILE A 88 1.00 -0.04 -13.26
CA ILE A 88 0.35 0.42 -12.02
C ILE A 88 -0.69 -0.59 -11.54
N GLU A 89 -1.49 -1.14 -12.45
CA GLU A 89 -2.55 -2.09 -12.11
C GLU A 89 -1.96 -3.39 -11.52
N GLU A 90 -0.94 -3.94 -12.18
CA GLU A 90 -0.22 -5.12 -11.74
C GLU A 90 0.41 -4.90 -10.37
N PHE A 91 1.02 -3.72 -10.16
CA PHE A 91 1.62 -3.39 -8.86
C PHE A 91 0.58 -3.30 -7.76
N CYS A 92 -0.56 -2.64 -8.01
CA CYS A 92 -1.67 -2.56 -7.07
C CYS A 92 -2.23 -3.96 -6.72
N GLN A 93 -2.38 -4.84 -7.70
CA GLN A 93 -2.79 -6.22 -7.46
C GLN A 93 -1.81 -6.97 -6.56
N ASP A 94 -0.51 -6.75 -6.72
CA ASP A 94 0.50 -7.40 -5.87
C ASP A 94 0.55 -6.82 -4.47
N VAL A 95 0.28 -5.52 -4.31
CA VAL A 95 0.04 -4.93 -2.98
C VAL A 95 -1.13 -5.64 -2.31
N LEU A 96 -2.26 -5.85 -3.00
CA LEU A 96 -3.43 -6.55 -2.44
C LEU A 96 -3.10 -7.98 -2.03
N LYS A 97 -2.41 -8.75 -2.89
CA LYS A 97 -1.93 -10.10 -2.53
C LYS A 97 -1.03 -10.07 -1.31
N GLU A 98 -0.09 -9.13 -1.25
CA GLU A 98 0.87 -9.01 -0.16
C GLU A 98 0.20 -8.59 1.17
N LEU A 99 -0.89 -7.81 1.11
CA LEU A 99 -1.77 -7.57 2.27
C LEU A 99 -2.51 -8.84 2.71
N GLY A 100 -2.97 -9.65 1.77
CA GLY A 100 -3.68 -10.92 2.04
C GLY A 100 -2.83 -12.01 2.69
N LYS A 101 -1.51 -11.98 2.50
CA LYS A 101 -0.56 -12.90 3.16
C LYS A 101 -0.38 -12.64 4.65
N ARG A 102 -0.55 -11.40 5.10
CA ARG A 102 -0.16 -10.99 6.47
C ARG A 102 -1.31 -11.06 7.45
N ALA A 103 -1.04 -11.57 8.66
CA ALA A 103 -2.05 -11.72 9.70
C ALA A 103 -2.77 -10.42 10.09
N MET A 104 -2.08 -9.27 10.07
CA MET A 104 -2.64 -7.98 10.46
C MET A 104 -3.52 -7.33 9.38
N THR A 105 -3.30 -7.66 8.11
CA THR A 105 -3.93 -6.97 6.97
C THR A 105 -4.83 -7.87 6.14
N ARG A 106 -4.73 -9.19 6.28
CA ARG A 106 -5.53 -10.15 5.50
C ARG A 106 -7.04 -9.98 5.67
N ASN A 107 -7.50 -9.41 6.77
CA ASN A 107 -8.93 -9.17 6.99
C ASN A 107 -9.45 -7.95 6.23
N LEU A 108 -8.56 -7.11 5.69
CA LEU A 108 -8.91 -5.94 4.90
C LEU A 108 -9.20 -6.29 3.45
N VAL A 109 -8.63 -7.39 2.94
CA VAL A 109 -8.74 -7.77 1.53
C VAL A 109 -9.82 -8.85 1.30
N PRO A 110 -10.42 -8.91 0.09
CA PRO A 110 -11.26 -10.02 -0.34
C PRO A 110 -10.57 -11.38 -0.25
N ASP A 111 -11.35 -12.46 -0.19
CA ASP A 111 -10.84 -13.83 -0.05
C ASP A 111 -9.91 -14.26 -1.18
N GLU A 112 -10.10 -13.73 -2.39
CA GLU A 112 -9.25 -14.03 -3.56
C GLU A 112 -7.78 -13.60 -3.40
N TYR A 113 -7.52 -12.61 -2.54
CA TYR A 113 -6.17 -12.13 -2.23
C TYR A 113 -5.56 -12.82 -1.02
N LYS A 114 -6.35 -13.56 -0.23
CA LYS A 114 -5.86 -14.27 0.95
C LYS A 114 -5.18 -15.55 0.49
N GLU A 115 -3.95 -15.77 0.95
CA GLU A 115 -3.37 -17.10 0.81
C GLU A 115 -4.22 -18.09 1.63
N GLU A 116 -4.66 -19.16 0.99
CA GLU A 116 -5.36 -20.26 1.68
C GLU A 116 -4.54 -20.64 2.90
N LYS A 117 -5.16 -20.57 4.08
CA LYS A 117 -4.54 -21.06 5.31
C LYS A 117 -4.18 -22.52 5.09
N LYS A 118 -2.91 -22.82 4.79
CA LYS A 118 -2.36 -24.15 5.07
C LYS A 118 -2.60 -24.39 6.55
N THR A 119 -3.54 -25.27 6.80
CA THR A 119 -4.10 -25.64 8.09
C THR A 119 -2.95 -26.07 8.99
N THR A 120 -2.64 -25.32 10.04
CA THR A 120 -1.88 -25.90 11.15
C THR A 120 -2.88 -26.66 11.99
N LYS A 121 -2.81 -27.99 11.87
CA LYS A 121 -3.48 -28.99 12.71
C LYS A 121 -3.26 -28.74 14.19
#